data_AF-A0A941A2J4-F1
#
_entry.id   AF-A0A941A2J4-F1
#
_cell.length_a   1.000
_cell.length_b   1.000
_cell.length_c   1.000
_cell.angle_alpha   90.00
_cell.angle_beta   90.00
_cell.angle_gamma   90.00
#
_symmetry.space_group_name_H-M   'P 1'
#
loop_
_entity.id
_entity.type
_entity.pdbx_description
1 polymer ?
#
loop_
_entity_poly.entity_id
_entity_poly.type
_entity_poly.pdbx_seq_one_letter_code
_entity_poly.pdbx_strand_id
1 'polypeptide(L)' 'MGLLDLKATLQSTLTQKQELVRDYQTFAEQLPDQDVAKMYRHFAEAEALHATKIKEKLEDLQ' A
#
# COMPACT_ATOMS: atom_id res chain seq x y z
N MET A 1 -13.43 19.15 -8.46
CA MET A 1 -12.13 18.52 -8.14
C MET A 1 -11.14 18.96 -9.21
N GLY A 2 -10.10 19.69 -8.84
CA GLY A 2 -9.03 20.12 -9.75
C GLY A 2 -7.90 19.11 -9.85
N LEU A 3 -6.95 19.34 -10.78
CA LEU A 3 -5.76 18.50 -10.95
C LEU A 3 -4.89 18.44 -9.68
N LEU A 4 -4.79 19.55 -8.93
CA LEU A 4 -4.10 19.61 -7.65
C LEU A 4 -4.76 18.70 -6.60
N ASP A 5 -6.09 18.71 -6.52
CA ASP A 5 -6.84 17.85 -5.59
C ASP A 5 -6.66 16.37 -5.93
N LEU A 6 -6.63 16.04 -7.22
CA LEU A 6 -6.38 14.68 -7.70
C LEU A 6 -4.98 14.20 -7.30
N LYS A 7 -3.95 15.01 -7.53
CA LYS A 7 -2.56 14.67 -7.17
C LYS A 7 -2.40 14.52 -5.66
N ALA A 8 -2.98 15.41 -4.86
CA ALA A 8 -2.96 15.31 -3.41
C ALA A 8 -3.66 14.03 -2.90
N THR A 9 -4.79 13.67 -3.51
CA THR A 9 -5.53 12.44 -3.18
C THR A 9 -4.68 11.19 -3.48
N LEU A 10 -4.06 11.13 -4.66
CA LEU A 10 -3.19 10.03 -5.06
C LEU A 10 -1.96 9.93 -4.15
N GLN A 11 -1.32 11.04 -3.80
CA GLN A 11 -0.18 11.07 -2.87
C GLN A 11 -0.55 10.57 -1.49
N SER A 12 -1.67 11.06 -0.93
CA SER A 12 -2.14 10.62 0.39
C SER A 12 -2.46 9.11 0.39
N THR A 13 -3.11 8.63 -0.67
CA THR A 13 -3.44 7.20 -0.80
C THR A 13 -2.18 6.36 -0.97
N LEU A 14 -1.18 6.81 -1.75
CA LEU A 14 0.09 6.11 -1.88
C LEU A 14 0.78 5.91 -0.52
N THR A 15 0.85 6.96 0.29
CA THR A 15 1.43 6.88 1.65
C THR A 15 0.71 5.87 2.51
N GLN A 16 -0.63 5.93 2.57
CA GLN A 16 -1.43 4.99 3.35
C GLN A 16 -1.21 3.53 2.91
N LYS A 17 -1.10 3.29 1.60
CA LYS A 17 -0.85 1.95 1.07
C LYS A 17 0.53 1.43 1.48
N GLN A 18 1.55 2.27 1.42
CA GLN A 18 2.91 1.91 1.87
C GLN A 18 2.97 1.63 3.38
N GLU A 19 2.21 2.37 4.18
CA GLU A 19 2.08 2.12 5.63
C GLU A 19 1.44 0.75 5.88
N LEU A 20 0.34 0.41 5.18
CA LEU A 20 -0.29 -0.90 5.30
C LEU A 20 0.64 -2.05 4.88
N VAL A 21 1.44 -1.87 3.82
CA VAL A 21 2.45 -2.87 3.43
C VAL A 21 3.42 -3.16 4.58
N ARG A 22 4.00 -2.09 5.16
CA ARG A 22 4.94 -2.21 6.28
C ARG A 22 4.29 -2.88 7.49
N ASP A 23 3.08 -2.45 7.84
CA ASP A 23 2.38 -2.93 9.02
C ASP A 23 2.00 -4.41 8.86
N TYR A 24 1.48 -4.82 7.70
CA TYR A 24 1.18 -6.22 7.41
C TYR A 24 2.41 -7.12 7.36
N GLN A 25 3.53 -6.63 6.82
CA GLN A 25 4.81 -7.35 6.90
C GLN A 25 5.24 -7.54 8.36
N THR A 26 5.15 -6.49 9.17
CA THR A 26 5.49 -6.53 10.59
C THR A 26 4.62 -7.53 11.35
N PHE A 27 3.30 -7.55 11.09
CA PHE A 27 2.40 -8.52 11.71
C PHE A 27 2.74 -9.95 11.31
N ALA A 28 3.01 -10.20 10.02
CA ALA A 28 3.39 -11.52 9.55
C ALA A 28 4.71 -12.05 10.13
N GLU A 29 5.59 -11.19 10.64
CA GLU A 29 6.83 -11.57 11.33
C GLU A 29 6.63 -11.91 12.81
N GLN A 30 5.62 -11.31 13.45
CA GLN A 30 5.39 -11.41 14.89
C GLN A 30 4.32 -12.43 15.28
N LEU A 31 3.46 -12.83 14.35
CA LEU A 31 2.36 -13.74 14.61
C LEU A 31 2.84 -15.19 14.80
N PRO A 32 2.38 -15.90 15.86
CA PRO A 32 2.76 -17.28 16.11
C PRO A 32 2.07 -18.27 15.15
N ASP A 33 0.84 -17.95 14.74
CA ASP A 33 0.05 -18.76 13.79
C ASP A 33 0.54 -18.53 12.36
N GLN A 34 1.06 -19.59 11.73
CA GLN A 34 1.66 -19.53 10.40
C GLN A 34 0.63 -19.31 9.29
N ASP A 35 -0.61 -19.77 9.46
CA ASP A 35 -1.67 -19.57 8.47
C ASP A 35 -2.14 -18.11 8.50
N VAL A 36 -2.29 -17.54 9.70
CA VAL A 36 -2.60 -16.12 9.87
C VAL A 36 -1.44 -15.24 9.40
N ALA A 37 -0.18 -15.60 9.71
CA ALA A 37 1.00 -14.89 9.21
C ALA A 37 1.04 -14.88 7.66
N LYS A 38 0.73 -16.02 7.02
CA LYS A 38 0.65 -16.12 5.56
C LYS A 38 -0.46 -15.24 4.99
N MET A 39 -1.62 -15.18 5.63
CA MET A 39 -2.70 -14.27 5.23
C MET A 39 -2.23 -12.80 5.24
N TYR A 40 -1.52 -12.35 6.28
CA TYR A 40 -0.97 -10.99 6.33
C TYR A 40 0.10 -10.73 5.27
N ARG A 41 0.92 -11.72 4.90
CA ARG A 41 1.85 -11.57 3.76
C ARG A 41 1.10 -11.31 2.45
N HIS A 42 0.01 -12.01 2.20
CA HIS A 42 -0.82 -11.77 1.01
C HIS A 42 -1.49 -10.39 1.03
N PHE A 43 -1.89 -9.89 2.20
CA PHE A 43 -2.37 -8.52 2.31
C PHE A 43 -1.27 -7.51 1.97
N ALA A 44 -0.06 -7.70 2.47
CA ALA A 44 1.08 -6.84 2.12
C ALA A 44 1.37 -6.85 0.61
N GLU A 45 1.33 -8.02 -0.04
CA GLU A 45 1.51 -8.15 -1.49
C GLU A 45 0.43 -7.38 -2.27
N ALA A 46 -0.84 -7.49 -1.85
CA ALA A 46 -1.94 -6.79 -2.49
C ALA A 46 -1.81 -5.26 -2.35
N GLU A 47 -1.50 -4.76 -1.15
CA GLU A 47 -1.32 -3.33 -0.94
C GLU A 47 -0.08 -2.77 -1.64
N ALA A 48 0.98 -3.58 -1.79
CA ALA A 48 2.15 -3.21 -2.58
C ALA A 48 1.79 -3.07 -4.06
N LEU A 49 0.97 -3.97 -4.61
CA LEU A 49 0.46 -3.86 -5.97
C LEU A 49 -0.38 -2.58 -6.16
N HIS A 50 -1.23 -2.25 -5.20
CA HIS A 50 -2.02 -1.02 -5.22
C HIS A 50 -1.13 0.23 -5.18
N ALA A 51 -0.13 0.26 -4.27
CA ALA A 51 0.82 1.36 -4.15
C ALA A 51 1.60 1.57 -5.46
N THR A 52 2.05 0.50 -6.10
CA THR A 52 2.78 0.58 -7.39
C THR A 52 1.92 1.24 -8.46
N LYS A 53 0.66 0.83 -8.63
CA LYS A 53 -0.25 1.44 -9.63
C LYS A 53 -0.51 2.92 -9.37
N ILE A 54 -0.65 3.32 -8.11
CA ILE A 54 -0.84 4.73 -7.75
C ILE A 54 0.43 5.53 -8.04
N LYS A 55 1.60 4.97 -7.74
CA LYS A 55 2.90 5.58 -8.01
C LYS A 55 3.10 5.80 -9.51
N GLU A 56 2.87 4.78 -10.33
CA GLU A 56 2.91 4.89 -11.80
C GLU A 56 1.98 6.00 -12.28
N LYS A 57 0.77 6.09 -11.71
CA LYS A 57 -0.16 7.14 -12.12
C LYS A 57 0.27 8.55 -11.69
N LEU A 58 0.96 8.68 -10.55
CA LEU A 58 1.54 9.94 -10.12
C LEU A 58 2.70 10.37 -11.02
N GLU A 59 3.48 9.42 -11.52
CA GLU A 59 4.58 9.67 -12.47
C GLU A 59 4.04 10.16 -13.82
N ASP A 60 2.92 9.60 -14.32
CA ASP A 60 2.22 10.10 -15.52
C ASP A 60 1.71 11.55 -15.40
N LEU A 61 1.52 12.04 -14.16
CA LEU A 61 0.96 13.37 -13.86
C LEU A 61 2.05 14.41 -13.53
N GLN A 62 3.33 14.05 -13.63
CA GLN A 62 4.46 14.97 -13.50
C GLN A 62 4.71 15.72 -14.80
#